data_AF-A0A1C3RDW4-F1
#
_entry.id   AF-A0A1C3RDW4-F1
#
_cell.length_a   1.000
_cell.length_b   1.000
_cell.length_c   1.000
_cell.angle_alpha   90.00
_cell.angle_beta   90.00
_cell.angle_gamma   90.00
#
_symmetry.space_group_name_H-M   'P 1'
#
loop_
_entity.id
_entity.type
_entity.pdbx_description
1 polymer ?
#
loop_
_entity_poly.entity_id
_entity_poly.type
_entity_poly.pdbx_seq_one_letter_code
_entity_poly.pdbx_strand_id
1 'polypeptide(L)'
;MIPELPNKLFSTGRSVLSKFGYVHFEGEESRDDWAEMWEHLKGDFPLEQAQVPSFDGLEPTVREAARDYMKVRLLADHYLDECERLHVNIFKGSIETDLVEKYSLARDRYEHSVEDFGEARVKVQGLLSKNAA
;
A
#
# COMPACT_ATOMS: atom_id res chain seq x y z
N MET A 1 -30.34 5.25 -16.19
CA MET A 1 -28.91 5.23 -16.55
C MET A 1 -28.17 4.91 -15.27
N ILE A 2 -27.50 3.75 -15.17
CA ILE A 2 -26.73 3.40 -13.97
C ILE A 2 -25.47 4.28 -13.99
N PRO A 3 -25.19 5.09 -12.97
CA PRO A 3 -23.95 5.87 -12.92
C PRO A 3 -22.77 4.89 -13.02
N GLU A 4 -21.85 5.15 -13.96
CA GLU A 4 -20.64 4.33 -14.08
C GLU A 4 -19.90 4.33 -12.75
N LEU A 5 -19.56 3.13 -12.25
CA LEU A 5 -18.76 3.00 -11.05
C LEU A 5 -17.41 3.70 -11.28
N PRO A 6 -16.90 4.48 -10.31
CA PRO A 6 -15.66 5.25 -10.44
C PRO A 6 -14.44 4.40 -10.82
N ASN A 7 -14.46 3.09 -10.51
CA ASN A 7 -13.35 2.19 -10.79
C ASN A 7 -13.86 0.83 -11.32
N LYS A 8 -13.67 0.56 -12.61
CA LYS A 8 -14.12 -0.67 -13.29
C LYS A 8 -13.39 -1.94 -12.83
N LEU A 9 -12.28 -1.84 -12.09
CA LEU A 9 -11.57 -3.00 -11.55
C LEU A 9 -12.38 -3.72 -10.46
N PHE A 10 -13.15 -2.96 -9.66
CA PHE A 10 -13.96 -3.52 -8.57
C PHE A 10 -15.34 -4.00 -8.98
N SER A 11 -15.83 -3.64 -10.16
CA SER A 11 -17.04 -4.27 -10.70
C SER A 11 -16.84 -5.77 -10.93
N THR A 12 -15.59 -6.23 -11.01
CA THR A 12 -15.20 -7.64 -11.15
C THR A 12 -14.74 -8.31 -9.84
N GLY A 13 -14.74 -7.60 -8.71
CA GLY A 13 -14.35 -8.14 -7.40
C GLY A 13 -12.86 -8.44 -7.22
N ARG A 14 -11.99 -7.97 -8.12
CA ARG A 14 -10.53 -8.08 -7.98
C ARG A 14 -9.99 -6.92 -7.17
N SER A 15 -9.34 -7.22 -6.03
CA SER A 15 -8.60 -6.22 -5.26
C SER A 15 -7.56 -5.55 -6.16
N VAL A 16 -7.46 -4.22 -6.09
CA VAL A 16 -6.47 -3.44 -6.84
C VAL A 16 -5.03 -3.92 -6.57
N LEU A 17 -4.80 -4.61 -5.46
CA LEU A 17 -3.49 -5.17 -5.09
C LEU A 17 -3.06 -6.35 -5.96
N SER A 18 -4.03 -7.13 -6.45
CA SER A 18 -3.77 -8.25 -7.37
C SER A 18 -3.12 -7.80 -8.67
N LYS A 19 -3.31 -6.53 -9.09
CA LYS A 19 -2.68 -5.98 -10.30
C LYS A 19 -1.17 -5.80 -10.16
N PHE A 20 -0.65 -5.83 -8.94
CA PHE A 20 0.77 -5.74 -8.60
C PHE A 20 1.35 -7.08 -8.13
N GLY A 21 0.62 -8.19 -8.30
CA GLY A 21 1.07 -9.53 -7.89
C GLY A 21 0.87 -9.83 -6.40
N TYR A 22 0.27 -8.92 -5.64
CA TYR A 22 0.13 -9.10 -4.19
C TYR A 22 -0.96 -10.08 -3.81
N VAL A 23 -0.61 -11.02 -2.92
CA VAL A 23 -1.56 -11.82 -2.16
C VAL A 23 -2.21 -10.93 -1.10
N HIS A 24 -3.54 -11.06 -0.95
CA HIS A 24 -4.34 -10.32 0.02
C HIS A 24 -3.83 -10.61 1.42
N PHE A 25 -3.56 -9.58 2.22
CA PHE A 25 -3.04 -9.72 3.57
C PHE A 25 -4.22 -9.87 4.54
N GLU A 26 -4.37 -11.02 5.19
CA GLU A 26 -5.33 -11.20 6.28
C GLU A 26 -4.59 -11.14 7.64
N GLY A 27 -4.71 -10.01 8.35
CA GLY A 27 -4.25 -9.90 9.75
C GLY A 27 -2.74 -9.97 9.98
N GLU A 28 -2.30 -10.72 11.01
CA GLU A 28 -0.90 -10.89 11.45
C GLU A 28 -0.09 -11.91 10.61
N GLU A 29 -0.47 -12.18 9.36
CA GLU A 29 0.33 -13.06 8.51
C GLU A 29 1.72 -12.48 8.25
N SER A 30 2.78 -13.24 8.51
CA SER A 30 4.11 -12.87 8.04
C SER A 30 4.20 -13.22 6.55
N ARG A 31 4.36 -12.20 5.70
CA ARG A 31 4.86 -12.44 4.35
C ARG A 31 6.27 -13.03 4.44
N ASP A 32 6.49 -14.17 3.79
CA ASP A 32 7.83 -14.76 3.66
C ASP A 32 8.55 -14.26 2.38
N ASP A 33 7.86 -13.53 1.51
CA ASP A 33 8.30 -13.07 0.19
C ASP A 33 8.80 -11.61 0.17
N TRP A 34 9.34 -11.10 1.28
CA TRP A 34 9.84 -9.71 1.38
C TRP A 34 10.80 -9.32 0.26
N ALA A 35 11.59 -10.27 -0.24
CA ALA A 35 12.49 -10.05 -1.36
C ALA A 35 11.73 -9.74 -2.66
N GLU A 36 10.67 -10.47 -2.97
CA GLU A 36 9.85 -10.25 -4.16
C GLU A 36 9.11 -8.90 -4.07
N MET A 37 8.52 -8.60 -2.91
CA MET A 37 7.87 -7.31 -2.69
C MET A 37 8.86 -6.14 -2.82
N TRP A 38 10.08 -6.30 -2.32
CA TRP A 38 11.10 -5.27 -2.43
C TRP A 38 11.49 -5.00 -3.90
N GLU A 39 11.56 -6.03 -4.75
CA GLU A 39 11.86 -5.85 -6.17
C GLU A 39 10.82 -4.96 -6.89
N HIS A 40 9.55 -5.04 -6.48
CA HIS A 40 8.50 -4.16 -7.01
C HIS A 40 8.58 -2.73 -6.51
N LEU A 41 9.11 -2.51 -5.30
CA LEU A 41 9.04 -1.22 -4.62
C LEU A 41 10.36 -0.46 -4.60
N LYS A 42 11.50 -1.12 -4.84
CA LYS A 42 12.81 -0.46 -4.81
C LYS A 42 12.96 0.64 -5.87
N GLY A 43 12.10 0.65 -6.90
CA GLY A 43 11.99 1.73 -7.88
C GLY A 43 11.42 3.05 -7.31
N ASP A 44 10.85 3.03 -6.11
CA ASP A 44 10.35 4.24 -5.44
C ASP A 44 11.48 5.17 -4.97
N PHE A 45 12.71 4.69 -4.92
CA PHE A 45 13.85 5.47 -4.43
C PHE A 45 14.59 6.13 -5.60
N PRO A 46 14.82 7.46 -5.56
CA PRO A 46 15.46 8.21 -6.64
C PRO A 46 16.99 8.03 -6.62
N LEU A 47 17.45 6.78 -6.62
CA LEU A 47 18.82 6.39 -6.83
C LEU A 47 18.92 5.73 -8.21
N GLU A 48 20.10 5.71 -8.84
CA GLU A 48 20.24 4.91 -10.06
C GLU A 48 19.85 3.46 -9.75
N GLN A 49 19.09 2.80 -10.62
CA GLN A 49 18.46 1.50 -10.32
C GLN A 49 19.49 0.40 -9.95
N ALA A 50 20.76 0.59 -10.35
CA ALA A 50 21.90 -0.25 -10.00
C ALA A 50 22.44 -0.01 -8.56
N GLN A 51 21.96 1.01 -7.86
CA GLN A 51 22.43 1.43 -6.54
C GLN A 51 21.50 1.02 -5.39
N VAL A 52 20.28 0.54 -5.68
CA VAL A 52 19.41 -0.02 -4.65
C VAL A 52 19.59 -1.55 -4.63
N PRO A 53 20.24 -2.12 -3.60
CA PRO A 53 20.49 -3.57 -3.55
C PRO A 53 19.19 -4.39 -3.57
N SER A 54 19.32 -5.67 -3.94
CA SER A 54 18.26 -6.64 -3.61
C SER A 54 18.06 -6.71 -2.10
N PHE A 55 16.90 -7.20 -1.67
CA PHE A 55 16.56 -7.23 -0.26
C PHE A 55 17.59 -7.98 0.60
N ASP A 56 18.12 -9.09 0.09
CA ASP A 56 19.16 -9.88 0.77
C ASP A 56 20.53 -9.21 0.76
N GLY A 57 20.76 -8.28 -0.16
CA GLY A 57 21.96 -7.43 -0.22
C GLY A 57 21.87 -6.17 0.63
N LEU A 58 20.72 -5.90 1.28
CA LEU A 58 20.60 -4.76 2.20
C LEU A 58 21.33 -5.02 3.51
N GLU A 59 22.06 -4.01 3.98
CA GLU A 59 22.58 -3.97 5.35
C GLU A 59 21.44 -4.19 6.37
N PRO A 60 21.70 -4.83 7.53
CA PRO A 60 20.65 -5.25 8.45
C PRO A 60 19.67 -4.14 8.87
N THR A 61 20.18 -2.93 9.14
CA THR A 61 19.38 -1.77 9.54
C THR A 61 18.51 -1.23 8.40
N VAL A 62 19.02 -1.26 7.17
CA VAL A 62 18.27 -0.86 5.97
C VAL A 62 17.21 -1.91 5.65
N ARG A 63 17.54 -3.19 5.83
CA ARG A 63 16.62 -4.31 5.61
C ARG A 63 15.44 -4.25 6.57
N GLU A 64 15.68 -3.93 7.84
CA GLU A 64 14.60 -3.73 8.82
C GLU A 64 13.71 -2.55 8.42
N ALA A 65 14.30 -1.39 8.09
CA ALA A 65 13.54 -0.24 7.63
C ALA A 65 12.75 -0.53 6.34
N ALA A 66 13.31 -1.31 5.42
CA ALA A 66 12.62 -1.75 4.20
C ALA A 66 11.43 -2.65 4.52
N ARG A 67 11.52 -3.56 5.50
CA ARG A 67 10.37 -4.36 5.97
C ARG A 67 9.27 -3.46 6.53
N ASP A 68 9.63 -2.48 7.35
CA ASP A 68 8.64 -1.56 7.91
C ASP A 68 7.93 -0.77 6.80
N TYR A 69 8.70 -0.22 5.85
CA TYR A 69 8.18 0.45 4.66
C TYR A 69 7.22 -0.45 3.84
N MET A 70 7.58 -1.72 3.66
CA MET A 70 6.72 -2.69 2.97
C MET A 70 5.44 -3.01 3.76
N LYS A 71 5.52 -3.17 5.09
CA LYS A 71 4.34 -3.38 5.93
C LYS A 71 3.35 -2.22 5.87
N VAL A 72 3.84 -0.98 6.01
CA VAL A 72 2.96 0.20 5.95
C VAL A 72 2.37 0.39 4.56
N ARG A 73 3.09 -0.01 3.50
CA ARG A 73 2.52 -0.07 2.15
C ARG A 73 1.33 -1.03 2.07
N LEU A 74 1.44 -2.24 2.61
CA LEU A 74 0.34 -3.21 2.62
C LEU A 74 -0.87 -2.71 3.41
N LEU A 75 -0.64 -2.00 4.52
CA LEU A 75 -1.70 -1.38 5.29
C LEU A 75 -2.41 -0.27 4.50
N ALA A 76 -1.66 0.62 3.83
CA ALA A 76 -2.25 1.66 3.00
C ALA A 76 -3.08 1.08 1.85
N ASP A 77 -2.54 0.04 1.23
CA ASP A 77 -3.19 -0.74 0.18
C ASP A 77 -4.50 -1.40 0.68
N HIS A 78 -4.52 -1.94 1.91
CA HIS A 78 -5.70 -2.50 2.55
C HIS A 78 -6.78 -1.43 2.84
N TYR A 79 -6.39 -0.28 3.41
CA TYR A 79 -7.34 0.79 3.71
C TYR A 79 -7.92 1.44 2.46
N LEU A 80 -7.14 1.51 1.37
CA LEU A 80 -7.66 1.93 0.08
C LEU A 80 -8.76 0.99 -0.43
N ASP A 81 -8.54 -0.33 -0.35
CA ASP A 81 -9.53 -1.34 -0.76
C ASP A 81 -10.82 -1.22 0.07
N GLU A 82 -10.71 -0.97 1.39
CA GLU A 82 -11.85 -0.70 2.26
C GLU A 82 -12.62 0.57 1.85
N CYS A 83 -11.90 1.66 1.58
CA CYS A 83 -12.50 2.91 1.10
C CYS A 83 -13.26 2.70 -0.21
N GLU A 84 -12.65 2.02 -1.18
CA GLU A 84 -13.24 1.77 -2.49
C GLU A 84 -14.48 0.88 -2.38
N ARG A 85 -14.46 -0.16 -1.54
CA ARG A 85 -15.62 -1.02 -1.26
C ARG A 85 -16.79 -0.22 -0.67
N LEU A 86 -16.53 0.62 0.33
CA LEU A 86 -17.56 1.46 0.95
C LEU A 86 -18.11 2.50 -0.02
N HIS A 87 -17.25 3.12 -0.83
CA HIS A 87 -17.65 4.06 -1.87
C HIS A 87 -18.58 3.41 -2.90
N VAL A 88 -18.25 2.21 -3.37
CA VAL A 88 -19.12 1.43 -4.28
C VAL A 88 -20.48 1.12 -3.63
N ASN A 89 -20.51 0.79 -2.34
CA ASN A 89 -21.76 0.52 -1.63
C ASN A 89 -22.65 1.76 -1.52
N ILE A 90 -22.06 2.94 -1.24
CA ILE A 90 -22.79 4.22 -1.24
C ILE A 90 -23.45 4.48 -2.62
N PHE A 91 -22.74 4.19 -3.71
CA PHE A 91 -23.24 4.41 -5.08
C PHE A 91 -24.31 3.41 -5.54
N LYS A 92 -24.39 2.23 -4.93
CA LYS A 92 -25.36 1.18 -5.28
C LYS A 92 -26.74 1.38 -4.64
N GLY A 93 -26.82 2.18 -3.58
CA GLY A 93 -28.04 2.41 -2.80
C GLY A 93 -28.49 3.88 -2.77
N SER A 94 -29.44 4.16 -1.89
CA SER A 94 -29.73 5.53 -1.46
C SER A 94 -28.63 6.01 -0.51
N ILE A 95 -28.47 7.32 -0.30
CA ILE A 95 -27.52 7.85 0.67
C ILE A 95 -27.96 7.42 2.07
N GLU A 96 -27.32 6.39 2.61
CA GLU A 96 -27.46 5.92 3.98
C GLU A 96 -26.38 6.60 4.84
N THR A 97 -26.80 7.34 5.87
CA THR A 97 -25.89 8.11 6.74
C THR A 97 -24.81 7.22 7.36
N ASP A 98 -25.18 6.02 7.82
CA ASP A 98 -24.25 5.06 8.42
C ASP A 98 -23.16 4.59 7.45
N LEU A 99 -23.49 4.45 6.16
CA LEU A 99 -22.49 4.09 5.13
C LEU A 99 -21.54 5.26 4.86
N VAL A 100 -22.05 6.49 4.86
CA VAL A 100 -21.23 7.70 4.69
C VAL A 100 -20.29 7.88 5.88
N GLU A 101 -20.74 7.65 7.10
CA GLU A 101 -19.91 7.70 8.31
C GLU A 101 -18.80 6.63 8.28
N LYS A 102 -19.14 5.38 7.92
CA LYS A 102 -18.16 4.31 7.75
C LYS A 102 -17.11 4.65 6.69
N TYR A 103 -17.54 5.20 5.55
CA TYR A 103 -16.62 5.63 4.51
C TYR A 103 -15.69 6.75 4.98
N SER A 104 -16.21 7.72 5.74
CA SER A 104 -15.41 8.82 6.28
C SER A 104 -14.33 8.31 7.23
N LEU A 105 -14.68 7.39 8.13
CA LEU A 105 -13.70 6.74 9.03
C LEU A 105 -12.66 5.91 8.29
N ALA A 106 -13.06 5.16 7.26
CA ALA A 106 -12.13 4.39 6.43
C ALA A 106 -11.15 5.32 5.70
N ARG A 107 -11.66 6.44 5.17
CA ARG A 107 -10.85 7.45 4.49
C ARG A 107 -9.83 8.07 5.45
N ASP A 108 -10.21 8.41 6.67
CA ASP A 108 -9.27 8.92 7.66
C ASP A 108 -8.14 7.92 7.91
N ARG A 109 -8.44 6.62 8.06
CA ARG A 109 -7.41 5.58 8.24
C ARG A 109 -6.48 5.48 7.03
N TYR A 110 -7.04 5.55 5.83
CA TYR A 110 -6.25 5.56 4.60
C TYR A 110 -5.33 6.78 4.56
N GLU A 111 -5.82 7.99 4.86
CA GLU A 111 -5.01 9.22 4.89
C GLU A 111 -3.82 9.09 5.86
N HIS A 112 -4.05 8.65 7.09
CA HIS A 112 -2.96 8.40 8.06
C HIS A 112 -1.95 7.37 7.54
N SER A 113 -2.42 6.28 6.92
CA SER A 113 -1.52 5.25 6.40
C SER A 113 -0.66 5.72 5.21
N VAL A 114 -1.14 6.69 4.42
CA VAL A 114 -0.36 7.30 3.34
C VAL A 114 0.74 8.20 3.93
N GLU A 115 0.45 8.91 5.02
CA GLU A 115 1.45 9.68 5.76
C GLU A 115 2.55 8.76 6.31
N ASP A 116 2.17 7.69 7.01
CA ASP A 116 3.10 6.67 7.53
C ASP A 116 3.96 6.04 6.42
N PHE A 117 3.35 5.75 5.27
CA PHE A 117 4.06 5.23 4.10
C PHE A 117 5.08 6.24 3.54
N GLY A 118 4.71 7.52 3.49
CA GLY A 118 5.61 8.60 3.10
C GLY A 118 6.81 8.74 4.05
N GLU A 119 6.57 8.70 5.36
CA GLU A 119 7.62 8.77 6.39
C GLU A 119 8.57 7.57 6.30
N ALA A 120 8.03 6.36 6.14
CA ALA A 120 8.82 5.15 6.00
C ALA A 120 9.69 5.19 4.74
N ARG A 121 9.18 5.71 3.62
CA ARG A 121 9.97 5.92 2.40
C ARG A 121 11.14 6.87 2.64
N VAL A 122 10.90 8.02 3.29
CA VAL A 122 11.95 8.99 3.61
C VAL A 122 13.04 8.36 4.49
N LYS A 123 12.64 7.55 5.48
CA LYS A 123 13.57 6.82 6.36
C LYS A 123 14.46 5.87 5.57
N VAL A 124 13.89 5.02 4.70
CA VAL A 124 14.65 4.07 3.87
C VAL A 124 15.58 4.82 2.92
N GLN A 125 15.09 5.87 2.25
CA GLN A 125 15.90 6.69 1.37
C GLN A 125 17.11 7.29 2.09
N GLY A 126 16.90 7.88 3.27
CA GLY A 126 17.98 8.47 4.07
C GLY A 126 19.04 7.46 4.49
N LEU A 127 18.66 6.20 4.73
CA LEU A 127 19.59 5.12 5.04
C LEU A 127 20.36 4.64 3.79
N LEU A 128 19.66 4.46 2.67
CA LEU A 128 20.29 4.08 1.40
C LEU A 128 21.31 5.12 0.95
N SER A 129 20.98 6.41 1.01
CA SER A 129 21.90 7.49 0.63
C SER A 129 23.14 7.59 1.53
N LYS A 130 23.02 7.26 2.82
CA LYS A 130 24.17 7.22 3.74
C LYS A 130 25.12 6.06 3.44
N ASN A 131 24.60 4.94 2.97
CA ASN A 131 25.40 3.77 2.63
C ASN A 131 26.03 3.85 1.23
N ALA A 132 25.54 4.74 0.37
CA ALA A 132 26.08 4.99 -0.96
C ALA A 132 27.16 6.09 -1.00
N ALA A 133 27.35 6.83 0.11
CA ALA A 133 28.34 7.89 0.27
C ALA A 133 29.61 7.37 0.95
#